data_AF-A0A355GER3-F1
#
_entry.id   AF-A0A355GER3-F1
#
_cell.length_a   1.000
_cell.length_b   1.000
_cell.length_c   1.000
_cell.angle_alpha   90.00
_cell.angle_beta   90.00
_cell.angle_gamma   90.00
#
_symmetry.space_group_name_H-M   'P 1'
#
loop_
_entity.id
_entity.type
_entity.pdbx_description
1 polymer ?
#
loop_
_entity_poly.entity_id
_entity_poly.type
_entity_poly.pdbx_seq_one_letter_code
_entity_poly.pdbx_strand_id
1 'polypeptide(L)'
;FPPFVDYTRLLLWFLPEPLVLPFAWTATILEILLAIGLVIGFQLRYIAFASSLLLLTFALAMTFGTGPEGPLSFSVWTASAAALLLATHPQLQQN
;
A
#
# COMPACT_ATOMS: atom_id res chain seq x y z
N PHE A 1 18.18 11.29 18.18
CA PHE A 1 16.72 11.10 18.39
C PHE A 1 15.86 12.28 17.93
N PRO A 2 16.20 13.56 18.17
CA PRO A 2 15.46 14.69 17.58
C PRO A 2 15.29 14.63 16.04
N PRO A 3 16.31 14.23 15.26
CA PRO A 3 16.21 14.23 13.79
C PRO A 3 15.15 13.28 13.22
N PHE A 4 14.84 12.21 13.97
CA PHE A 4 13.88 11.19 13.53
C PHE A 4 12.43 11.68 13.75
N VAL A 5 12.19 12.41 14.83
CA VAL A 5 10.88 13.00 15.14
C VAL A 5 10.55 14.11 14.14
N ASP A 6 11.54 14.91 13.74
CA ASP A 6 11.38 15.94 12.70
C ASP A 6 11.11 15.33 11.31
N TYR A 7 11.78 14.23 10.96
CA TYR A 7 11.52 13.50 9.71
C TYR A 7 10.09 12.93 9.69
N THR A 8 9.62 12.41 10.82
CA THR A 8 8.28 11.81 10.95
C THR A 8 7.17 12.88 10.88
N ARG A 9 7.42 14.09 11.42
CA ARG A 9 6.51 15.25 11.28
C ARG A 9 6.42 15.79 9.86
N LEU A 10 7.53 15.73 9.11
CA LEU A 10 7.56 16.12 7.69
C LEU A 10 6.72 15.17 6.83
N LEU A 11 6.73 13.87 7.14
CA LEU A 11 5.96 12.85 6.41
C LEU A 11 4.46 12.95 6.62
N LEU A 12 4.02 13.33 7.83
CA LEU A 12 2.62 13.26 8.26
C LEU A 12 1.95 14.65 8.29
N TRP A 13 2.43 15.59 7.48
CA TRP A 13 1.96 16.99 7.46
C TRP A 13 0.45 17.16 7.19
N PHE A 14 -0.21 16.14 6.63
CA PHE A 14 -1.62 16.16 6.24
C PHE A 14 -2.57 15.48 7.24
N LEU A 15 -2.07 14.74 8.25
CA LEU A 15 -2.92 13.90 9.11
C LEU A 15 -2.95 14.38 10.58
N PRO A 16 -4.13 14.54 11.21
CA PRO A 16 -4.23 14.76 12.64
C PRO A 16 -3.65 13.56 13.41
N GLU A 17 -2.71 13.82 14.33
CA GLU A 17 -2.01 12.82 15.16
C GLU A 17 -2.90 11.68 15.72
N PRO A 18 -4.13 11.94 16.21
CA PRO A 18 -5.00 10.89 16.76
C PRO A 18 -5.54 9.90 15.72
N LEU A 19 -5.63 10.30 14.45
CA LEU A 19 -6.19 9.48 13.37
C LEU A 19 -5.14 8.60 12.70
N VAL A 20 -3.84 8.89 12.90
CA VAL A 20 -2.75 8.10 12.32
C VAL A 20 -2.78 6.65 12.81
N LEU A 21 -2.94 6.46 14.13
CA LEU A 21 -2.88 5.14 14.75
C LEU A 21 -4.00 4.19 14.30
N PRO A 22 -5.30 4.56 14.31
CA PRO A 22 -6.36 3.67 13.84
C PRO A 22 -6.28 3.36 12.34
N PHE A 23 -5.88 4.35 11.52
CA PHE A 23 -5.67 4.12 10.08
C PHE A 23 -4.49 3.18 9.82
N ALA A 24 -3.38 3.35 10.56
CA ALA A 24 -2.22 2.47 10.45
C ALA A 24 -2.61 1.02 10.78
N TRP A 25 -3.27 0.77 11.91
CA TRP A 25 -3.74 -0.57 12.27
C TRP A 25 -4.67 -1.18 11.22
N THR A 26 -5.62 -0.39 10.71
CA THR A 26 -6.56 -0.84 9.68
C THR A 26 -5.81 -1.23 8.40
N ALA A 27 -4.84 -0.41 7.97
CA ALA A 27 -4.03 -0.69 6.80
C ALA A 27 -3.19 -1.96 6.96
N THR A 28 -2.53 -2.15 8.11
CA THR A 28 -1.70 -3.34 8.36
C THR A 28 -2.53 -4.62 8.36
N ILE A 29 -3.72 -4.60 8.97
CA ILE A 29 -4.62 -5.75 8.96
C ILE A 29 -5.06 -6.07 7.53
N LEU A 30 -5.45 -5.05 6.77
CA LEU A 30 -5.91 -5.23 5.40
C LEU A 30 -4.78 -5.74 4.50
N GLU A 31 -3.57 -5.22 4.67
CA GLU A 31 -2.37 -5.66 3.96
C GLU A 31 -2.07 -7.15 4.22
N ILE A 32 -2.11 -7.59 5.49
CA ILE A 32 -1.89 -9.01 5.83
C ILE A 32 -2.96 -9.91 5.21
N LEU A 33 -4.25 -9.53 5.32
CA LEU A 33 -5.35 -10.31 4.76
C LEU A 33 -5.23 -10.44 3.23
N LEU A 34 -4.88 -9.34 2.56
CA LEU A 34 -4.70 -9.32 1.12
C LEU A 34 -3.45 -10.10 0.69
N ALA A 35 -2.33 -9.99 1.41
CA ALA A 35 -1.12 -10.77 1.14
C ALA A 35 -1.37 -12.28 1.28
N ILE A 36 -2.04 -12.70 2.35
CA ILE A 36 -2.46 -14.11 2.54
C ILE A 36 -3.39 -14.54 1.41
N GLY A 37 -4.34 -13.69 1.02
CA GLY A 37 -5.25 -13.95 -0.09
C GLY A 37 -4.54 -14.16 -1.43
N LEU A 38 -3.51 -13.34 -1.73
CA LEU A 38 -2.68 -13.48 -2.92
C LEU A 38 -1.89 -14.80 -2.92
N VAL A 39 -1.36 -15.21 -1.76
CA VAL A 39 -0.61 -16.46 -1.61
C VAL A 39 -1.51 -17.69 -1.74
N ILE A 40 -2.72 -17.65 -1.18
CA ILE A 40 -3.68 -18.77 -1.24
C ILE A 40 -4.32 -18.88 -2.64
N GLY A 41 -4.45 -17.76 -3.37
CA GLY A 41 -5.12 -17.75 -4.67
C GLY A 41 -6.65 -17.68 -4.60
N PHE A 42 -7.22 -17.42 -3.43
CA PHE A 42 -8.68 -17.34 -3.25
C PHE A 42 -9.21 -16.04 -3.86
N GLN A 43 -10.14 -16.11 -4.83
CA GLN A 43 -10.73 -14.92 -5.48
C GLN A 43 -9.66 -13.91 -5.94
N LEU A 44 -8.58 -14.42 -6.54
CA LEU A 44 -7.33 -13.70 -6.81
C LEU A 44 -7.54 -12.38 -7.56
N ARG A 45 -8.56 -12.28 -8.42
CA ARG A 45 -8.94 -11.05 -9.12
C ARG A 45 -9.31 -9.91 -8.18
N TYR A 46 -10.23 -10.16 -7.24
CA TYR A 46 -10.70 -9.14 -6.30
C TYR A 46 -9.60 -8.77 -5.31
N ILE A 47 -8.86 -9.77 -4.83
CA ILE A 47 -7.75 -9.56 -3.89
C ILE A 47 -6.62 -8.77 -4.56
N ALA A 48 -6.21 -9.12 -5.79
CA ALA A 48 -5.17 -8.40 -6.51
C ALA A 48 -5.57 -6.94 -6.82
N PHE A 49 -6.84 -6.70 -7.14
CA PHE A 49 -7.34 -5.33 -7.33
C PHE A 49 -7.30 -4.52 -6.03
N ALA A 50 -7.76 -5.11 -4.92
CA ALA A 50 -7.72 -4.47 -3.61
C ALA A 50 -6.27 -4.22 -3.14
N SER A 51 -5.37 -5.18 -3.33
CA SER A 51 -3.92 -5.02 -3.06
C SER A 51 -3.31 -3.90 -3.88
N SER A 52 -3.64 -3.81 -5.17
CA SER A 52 -3.12 -2.75 -6.04
C SER A 52 -3.55 -1.37 -5.54
N LEU A 53 -4.82 -1.21 -5.18
CA LEU A 53 -5.36 0.06 -4.67
C LEU A 53 -4.76 0.45 -3.31
N LEU A 54 -4.59 -0.52 -2.41
CA LEU A 54 -3.94 -0.30 -1.11
C LEU A 54 -2.49 0.16 -1.31
N LEU A 55 -1.71 -0.58 -2.12
CA LEU A 55 -0.31 -0.26 -2.40
C LEU A 55 -0.17 1.07 -3.14
N LEU A 56 -1.09 1.41 -4.04
CA LEU A 56 -1.11 2.71 -4.73
C LEU A 56 -1.31 3.85 -3.73
N THR A 57 -2.24 3.68 -2.79
CA THR A 57 -2.48 4.67 -1.73
C THR A 57 -1.25 4.85 -0.85
N PHE A 58 -0.56 3.75 -0.51
CA PHE A 58 0.72 3.78 0.21
C PHE A 58 1.82 4.49 -0.58
N ALA A 59 1.95 4.18 -1.88
CA ALA A 59 2.93 4.79 -2.76
C ALA A 59 2.71 6.30 -2.90
N LEU A 60 1.44 6.73 -3.05
CA LEU A 60 1.06 8.15 -3.08
C LEU A 60 1.36 8.83 -1.74
N ALA A 61 0.96 8.23 -0.62
CA ALA A 61 1.23 8.78 0.71
C ALA A 61 2.74 8.93 0.97
N MET A 62 3.55 7.93 0.63
CA MET A 62 5.01 8.04 0.71
C MET A 62 5.54 9.11 -0.26
N THR A 63 5.02 9.19 -1.48
CA THR A 63 5.47 10.21 -2.47
C THR A 63 5.22 11.63 -1.95
N PHE A 64 4.06 11.89 -1.34
CA PHE A 64 3.71 13.20 -0.77
C PHE A 64 4.35 13.47 0.60
N GLY A 65 4.73 12.44 1.36
CA GLY A 65 5.34 12.56 2.68
C GLY A 65 6.87 12.60 2.67
N THR A 66 7.51 11.59 2.06
CA THR A 66 8.98 11.45 1.97
C THR A 66 9.57 12.05 0.70
N GLY A 67 8.73 12.43 -0.27
CA GLY A 67 9.16 12.60 -1.66
C GLY A 67 9.21 11.27 -2.43
N PRO A 68 9.54 11.30 -3.73
CA PRO A 68 9.48 10.13 -4.62
C PRO A 68 10.54 9.05 -4.35
N GLU A 69 11.64 9.37 -3.65
CA GLU A 69 12.73 8.42 -3.40
C GLU A 69 12.30 7.24 -2.51
N GLY A 70 11.48 7.49 -1.49
CA GLY A 70 10.97 6.45 -0.58
C GLY A 70 10.19 5.34 -1.30
N PRO A 71 9.08 5.66 -1.99
CA PRO A 71 8.25 4.64 -2.64
C PRO A 71 8.94 3.97 -3.84
N LEU A 72 9.91 4.63 -4.48
CA LEU A 72 10.75 4.01 -5.51
C LEU A 72 11.77 3.03 -4.91
N SER A 73 12.40 3.39 -3.78
CA SER A 73 13.36 2.52 -3.08
C SER A 73 12.72 1.26 -2.54
N PHE A 74 11.48 1.35 -2.03
CA PHE A 74 10.70 0.20 -1.57
C PHE A 74 9.92 -0.49 -2.70
N SER A 75 10.09 -0.08 -3.96
CA SER A 75 9.42 -0.69 -5.11
C SER A 75 7.88 -0.76 -4.97
N VAL A 76 7.28 0.17 -4.21
CA VAL A 76 5.84 0.13 -3.91
C VAL A 76 5.03 0.39 -5.19
N TRP A 77 5.53 1.29 -6.05
CA TRP A 77 4.96 1.57 -7.36
C TRP A 77 4.94 0.34 -8.27
N THR A 78 6.04 -0.42 -8.31
CA THR A 78 6.14 -1.62 -9.15
C THR A 78 5.28 -2.75 -8.58
N ALA A 79 5.22 -2.91 -7.25
CA ALA A 79 4.34 -3.86 -6.58
C ALA A 79 2.85 -3.57 -6.85
N SER A 80 2.42 -2.30 -6.78
CA SER A 80 1.05 -1.89 -7.11
C SER A 80 0.70 -2.17 -8.58
N ALA A 81 1.62 -1.88 -9.51
CA ALA A 81 1.44 -2.17 -10.93
C ALA A 81 1.38 -3.68 -11.22
N ALA A 82 2.22 -4.48 -10.56
CA ALA A 82 2.21 -5.94 -10.69
C ALA A 82 0.90 -6.55 -10.17
N ALA A 83 0.39 -6.04 -9.03
CA ALA A 83 -0.91 -6.45 -8.51
C ALA A 83 -2.06 -6.07 -9.46
N LEU A 84 -2.00 -4.90 -10.10
CA LEU A 84 -3.00 -4.49 -11.11
C LEU A 84 -2.96 -5.38 -12.36
N LEU A 85 -1.75 -5.71 -12.83
CA LEU A 85 -1.55 -6.61 -13.96
C LEU A 85 -2.12 -7.99 -13.63
N LEU A 86 -1.83 -8.50 -12.43
CA LEU A 86 -2.41 -9.77 -11.98
C LEU A 86 -3.94 -9.70 -11.95
N ALA A 87 -4.53 -8.62 -11.43
CA ALA A 87 -5.98 -8.44 -11.39
C ALA A 87 -6.64 -8.40 -12.78
N THR A 88 -5.92 -7.90 -13.79
CA THR A 88 -6.40 -7.78 -15.19
C THR A 88 -6.01 -8.97 -16.06
N HIS A 89 -5.34 -9.97 -15.50
CA HIS A 89 -4.86 -11.12 -16.25
C HIS A 89 -6.04 -11.94 -16.82
N PRO A 90 -6.04 -12.30 -18.12
CA PRO A 90 -7.19 -12.93 -18.81
C PRO A 90 -7.66 -14.25 -18.17
N GLN A 91 -6.72 -15.04 -17.62
CA GLN A 91 -7.04 -16.30 -16.93
C GLN A 91 -7.96 -16.11 -15.71
N LEU A 92 -7.91 -14.95 -15.05
CA LEU A 92 -8.79 -14.62 -13.92
C LEU A 92 -10.11 -13.96 -14.35
N GLN A 93 -10.25 -13.60 -15.63
CA GLN A 93 -11.51 -13.09 -16.19
C GLN A 93 -12.44 -14.22 -16.67
N GLN A 94 -11.95 -15.46 -16.76
CA GLN A 94 -12.71 -16.62 -17.23
C GLN A 94 -13.21 -17.57 -16.13
N ASN A 95 -12.94 -17.26 -14.85
CA ASN A 95 -13.59 -17.86 -13.68
C ASN A 95 -14.76 -16.99 -13.23
#